data_AF-A0A117LBD8-F1
#
_entry.id   AF-A0A117LBD8-F1
#
_cell.length_a   1.000
_cell.length_b   1.000
_cell.length_c   1.000
_cell.angle_alpha   90.00
_cell.angle_beta   90.00
_cell.angle_gamma   90.00
#
_symmetry.space_group_name_H-M   'P 1'
#
loop_
_entity.id
_entity.type
_entity.pdbx_description
1 polymer ?
#
loop_
_entity_poly.entity_id
_entity_poly.type
_entity_poly.pdbx_seq_one_letter_code
_entity_poly.pdbx_strand_id
1 'polypeptide(L)'
;MRIGIISDTHGSLTAWERAITAVFRSVDLIVHAGDVLYHGPRNPLPEGYAPRELAAIINKAPIPVVIARGNCDAEVDQVLVSWPLLSPYAFLQIKDLRILVHHGHGLEPTEMQAQAQRYQVQLFIHGHTHIPLLEEKNGVIFLNPGSPSLPKGEGRRPTVALLEDNRVSLIDLDSGNSIKSLALPKA
;
A
#
# COMPACT_ATOMS: atom_id res chain seq x y z
N MET A 1 11.14 2.22 14.06
CA MET A 1 10.16 1.32 13.44
C MET A 1 10.11 1.68 11.97
N ARG A 2 10.23 0.69 11.09
CA ARG A 2 10.22 0.84 9.64
C ARG A 2 9.01 0.12 9.08
N ILE A 3 8.22 0.79 8.25
CA ILE A 3 6.97 0.26 7.69
C ILE A 3 7.06 0.28 6.18
N GLY A 4 7.00 -0.89 5.55
CA GLY A 4 6.86 -1.02 4.10
C GLY A 4 5.40 -0.80 3.72
N ILE A 5 5.13 0.04 2.72
CA ILE A 5 3.79 0.38 2.29
C ILE A 5 3.66 0.07 0.79
N ILE A 6 2.70 -0.77 0.45
CA ILE A 6 2.48 -1.30 -0.90
C ILE A 6 0.98 -1.32 -1.22
N SER A 7 0.62 -1.34 -2.50
CA SER A 7 -0.78 -1.43 -2.95
C SER A 7 -0.82 -2.07 -4.33
N ASP A 8 -2.00 -2.53 -4.76
CA ASP A 8 -2.30 -2.89 -6.15
C ASP A 8 -1.26 -3.89 -6.73
N THR A 9 -0.93 -4.95 -5.99
CA THR A 9 0.02 -5.99 -6.45
C THR A 9 -0.59 -6.86 -7.53
N HIS A 10 -1.92 -7.05 -7.52
CA HIS A 10 -2.67 -7.71 -8.59
C HIS A 10 -2.14 -9.10 -8.97
N GLY A 11 -1.71 -9.88 -7.98
CA GLY A 11 -1.23 -11.25 -8.18
C GLY A 11 0.20 -11.36 -8.69
N SER A 12 0.94 -10.26 -8.85
CA SER A 12 2.34 -10.29 -9.30
C SER A 12 3.28 -10.72 -8.17
N LEU A 13 3.77 -11.96 -8.25
CA LEU A 13 4.80 -12.45 -7.35
C LEU A 13 6.12 -11.67 -7.55
N THR A 14 6.50 -11.42 -8.80
CA THR A 14 7.70 -10.65 -9.14
C THR A 14 7.70 -9.27 -8.49
N ALA A 15 6.60 -8.53 -8.55
CA ALA A 15 6.50 -7.20 -7.94
C ALA A 15 6.64 -7.25 -6.42
N TRP A 16 6.02 -8.23 -5.77
CA TRP A 16 6.15 -8.45 -4.33
C TRP A 16 7.61 -8.74 -3.95
N GLU A 17 8.25 -9.72 -4.59
CA GLU A 17 9.64 -10.08 -4.30
C GLU A 17 10.60 -8.93 -4.56
N ARG A 18 10.38 -8.15 -5.62
CA ARG A 18 11.14 -6.92 -5.89
C ARG A 18 10.98 -5.90 -4.76
N ALA A 19 9.76 -5.65 -4.29
CA ALA A 19 9.53 -4.73 -3.17
C ALA A 19 10.24 -5.22 -1.88
N ILE A 20 10.13 -6.51 -1.57
CA ILE A 20 10.80 -7.12 -0.41
C ILE A 20 12.32 -6.98 -0.50
N THR A 21 12.89 -7.31 -1.66
CA THR A 21 14.34 -7.35 -1.85
C THR A 21 14.95 -5.96 -2.04
N ALA A 22 14.27 -5.03 -2.70
CA ALA A 22 14.83 -3.70 -2.97
C ALA A 22 14.63 -2.73 -1.81
N VAL A 23 13.47 -2.77 -1.15
CA VAL A 23 13.05 -1.72 -0.21
C VAL A 23 12.70 -2.27 1.17
N PHE A 24 12.00 -3.40 1.27
CA PHE A 24 11.44 -3.87 2.54
C PHE A 24 12.31 -4.87 3.33
N ARG A 25 13.61 -5.00 3.02
CA ARG A 25 14.50 -6.00 3.64
C ARG A 25 14.59 -5.97 5.17
N SER A 26 14.29 -4.83 5.80
CA SER A 26 14.41 -4.67 7.25
C SER A 26 13.28 -3.81 7.81
N VAL A 27 12.07 -3.99 7.26
CA VAL A 27 10.86 -3.38 7.82
C VAL A 27 10.30 -4.26 8.94
N ASP A 28 9.65 -3.62 9.91
CA ASP A 28 9.03 -4.28 11.06
C ASP A 28 7.56 -4.66 10.79
N LEU A 29 6.96 -4.06 9.75
CA LEU A 29 5.56 -4.18 9.39
C LEU A 29 5.41 -3.91 7.88
N ILE A 30 4.52 -4.66 7.22
CA ILE A 30 4.04 -4.34 5.88
C ILE A 30 2.58 -3.90 5.95
N VAL A 31 2.26 -2.78 5.31
CA VAL A 31 0.91 -2.29 5.10
C VAL A 31 0.57 -2.42 3.61
N HIS A 32 -0.50 -3.15 3.28
CA HIS A 32 -1.01 -3.31 1.94
C HIS A 32 -2.35 -2.59 1.78
N ALA A 33 -2.46 -1.65 0.85
CA ALA A 33 -3.70 -0.89 0.64
C ALA A 33 -4.68 -1.59 -0.32
N GLY A 34 -4.70 -2.92 -0.39
CA GLY A 34 -5.66 -3.71 -1.18
C GLY A 34 -5.27 -4.03 -2.63
N ASP A 35 -6.12 -4.81 -3.29
CA ASP A 35 -5.95 -5.40 -4.63
C ASP A 35 -4.74 -6.33 -4.68
N VAL A 36 -4.79 -7.39 -3.88
CA VAL A 36 -3.64 -8.25 -3.57
C VAL A 36 -3.42 -9.31 -4.65
N LEU A 37 -4.44 -10.13 -4.94
CA LEU A 37 -4.31 -11.36 -5.74
C LEU A 37 -4.92 -11.27 -7.14
N TYR A 38 -6.17 -10.83 -7.25
CA TYR A 38 -6.84 -10.78 -8.54
C TYR A 38 -6.35 -9.59 -9.38
N HIS A 39 -6.04 -9.82 -10.66
CA HIS A 39 -5.54 -8.75 -11.54
C HIS A 39 -6.60 -7.70 -11.87
N GLY A 40 -7.88 -8.03 -11.69
CA GLY A 40 -9.00 -7.19 -12.04
C GLY A 40 -9.33 -7.26 -13.54
N PRO A 41 -10.62 -7.33 -13.92
CA PRO A 41 -11.03 -7.62 -15.30
C PRO A 41 -10.67 -6.52 -16.31
N ARG A 42 -10.28 -5.34 -15.85
CA ARG A 42 -9.91 -4.18 -16.67
C ARG A 42 -8.41 -4.03 -16.90
N ASN A 43 -7.60 -4.85 -16.25
CA ASN A 43 -6.14 -4.79 -16.35
C ASN A 43 -5.60 -5.99 -17.13
N PRO A 44 -4.48 -5.84 -17.85
CA PRO A 44 -3.73 -6.98 -18.36
C PRO A 44 -3.18 -7.81 -17.20
N LEU A 45 -2.79 -9.04 -17.48
CA LEU A 45 -2.03 -9.84 -16.51
C LEU A 45 -0.68 -9.14 -16.25
N PRO A 46 -0.32 -8.85 -14.98
CA PRO A 46 0.98 -8.28 -14.69
C PRO A 46 2.10 -9.29 -14.92
N GLU A 47 3.33 -8.78 -15.05
CA GLU A 47 4.52 -9.63 -15.04
C GLU A 47 4.55 -10.49 -13.77
N GLY A 48 4.89 -11.78 -13.91
CA GLY A 48 4.95 -12.70 -12.78
C GLY A 48 3.60 -12.96 -12.11
N TYR A 49 2.49 -12.89 -12.85
CA TYR A 49 1.16 -13.20 -12.34
C TYR A 49 1.08 -14.65 -11.83
N ALA A 50 1.12 -14.80 -10.50
CA ALA A 50 1.13 -16.06 -9.78
C ALA A 50 0.39 -15.90 -8.43
N PRO A 51 -0.94 -15.71 -8.43
CA PRO A 51 -1.70 -15.36 -7.22
C PRO A 51 -1.60 -16.39 -6.10
N ARG A 52 -1.57 -17.68 -6.45
CA ARG A 52 -1.50 -18.77 -5.47
C ARG A 52 -0.15 -18.75 -4.74
N GLU A 53 0.93 -18.55 -5.47
CA GLU A 53 2.30 -18.46 -4.97
C GLU A 53 2.50 -17.17 -4.17
N LEU A 54 1.95 -16.05 -4.65
CA LEU A 54 1.95 -14.78 -3.93
C LEU A 54 1.27 -14.92 -2.56
N ALA A 55 0.07 -15.52 -2.50
CA ALA A 55 -0.61 -15.78 -1.24
C ALA A 55 0.23 -16.66 -0.30
N ALA A 56 0.86 -17.72 -0.83
CA ALA A 56 1.71 -18.62 -0.05
C ALA A 56 2.95 -17.90 0.54
N ILE A 57 3.53 -16.94 -0.19
CA ILE A 57 4.66 -16.13 0.31
C ILE A 57 4.20 -15.09 1.33
N ILE A 58 3.07 -14.40 1.09
CA ILE A 58 2.49 -13.45 2.05
C ILE A 58 2.18 -14.15 3.39
N ASN A 59 1.64 -15.37 3.35
CA ASN A 59 1.35 -16.15 4.55
C ASN A 59 2.61 -16.56 5.33
N LYS A 60 3.77 -16.63 4.67
CA LYS A 60 5.06 -16.95 5.28
C LYS A 60 5.84 -15.70 5.72
N ALA A 61 5.25 -14.50 5.59
CA ALA A 61 5.90 -13.28 6.03
C ALA A 61 6.33 -13.40 7.51
N PRO A 62 7.62 -13.18 7.84
CA PRO A 62 8.10 -13.32 9.22
C PRO A 62 7.71 -12.14 10.12
N ILE A 63 7.08 -11.12 9.53
CA ILE A 63 6.63 -9.89 10.16
C ILE A 63 5.14 -9.70 9.86
N PRO A 64 4.41 -8.92 10.67
CA PRO A 64 3.00 -8.67 10.44
C PRO A 64 2.73 -8.03 9.07
N VAL A 65 1.63 -8.45 8.45
CA VAL A 65 1.08 -7.85 7.23
C VAL A 65 -0.33 -7.35 7.55
N VAL A 66 -0.56 -6.05 7.39
CA VAL A 66 -1.87 -5.42 7.60
C VAL A 66 -2.43 -5.03 6.24
N ILE A 67 -3.63 -5.51 5.91
CA ILE A 67 -4.23 -5.35 4.59
C ILE A 67 -5.57 -4.63 4.74
N ALA A 68 -5.79 -3.59 3.94
CA ALA A 68 -7.11 -3.03 3.70
C ALA A 68 -7.67 -3.61 2.41
N ARG A 69 -8.97 -3.90 2.38
CA ARG A 69 -9.65 -4.51 1.24
C ARG A 69 -9.65 -3.59 0.02
N GLY A 70 -9.19 -4.11 -1.11
CA GLY A 70 -9.35 -3.52 -2.43
C GLY A 70 -10.63 -3.94 -3.15
N ASN A 71 -10.98 -3.27 -4.24
CA ASN A 71 -12.21 -3.58 -4.98
C ASN A 71 -12.11 -4.89 -5.78
N CYS A 72 -10.91 -5.40 -6.04
CA CYS A 72 -10.68 -6.70 -6.68
C CYS A 72 -10.60 -7.85 -5.66
N ASP A 73 -10.50 -7.54 -4.37
CA ASP A 73 -10.37 -8.53 -3.30
C ASP A 73 -11.74 -9.13 -2.90
N ALA A 74 -11.81 -10.46 -2.88
CA ALA A 74 -13.01 -11.25 -2.64
C ALA A 74 -12.81 -12.38 -1.60
N GLU A 75 -13.90 -13.05 -1.22
CA GLU A 75 -13.87 -14.14 -0.22
C GLU A 75 -12.93 -15.28 -0.61
N VAL A 76 -12.80 -15.57 -1.92
CA VAL A 76 -11.86 -16.58 -2.42
C VAL A 76 -10.40 -16.20 -2.12
N ASP A 77 -10.06 -14.92 -2.13
CA ASP A 77 -8.71 -14.45 -1.81
C ASP A 77 -8.43 -14.57 -0.30
N GLN A 78 -9.44 -14.27 0.53
CA GLN A 78 -9.35 -14.45 1.98
C GLN A 78 -9.14 -15.91 2.40
N VAL A 79 -9.67 -16.88 1.64
CA VAL A 79 -9.40 -18.31 1.88
C VAL A 79 -7.93 -18.66 1.63
N LEU A 80 -7.25 -17.95 0.71
CA LEU A 80 -5.85 -18.18 0.40
C LEU A 80 -4.89 -17.38 1.29
N VAL A 81 -5.26 -16.17 1.70
CA VAL A 81 -4.44 -15.29 2.55
C VAL A 81 -4.84 -15.45 4.02
N SER A 82 -3.90 -15.87 4.86
CA SER A 82 -4.14 -16.11 6.29
C SER A 82 -4.25 -14.83 7.12
N TRP A 83 -3.81 -13.70 6.59
CA TRP A 83 -4.00 -12.37 7.19
C TRP A 83 -5.39 -11.81 6.86
N PRO A 84 -6.01 -11.00 7.74
CA PRO A 84 -7.26 -10.32 7.40
C PRO A 84 -7.09 -9.42 6.17
N LEU A 85 -7.87 -9.68 5.13
CA LEU A 85 -7.80 -9.01 3.82
C LEU A 85 -9.10 -8.30 3.46
N LEU A 86 -10.24 -8.73 4.01
CA LEU A 86 -11.56 -8.16 3.69
C LEU A 86 -11.99 -6.99 4.57
N SER A 87 -11.14 -6.53 5.50
CA SER A 87 -11.42 -5.34 6.30
C SER A 87 -11.50 -4.10 5.41
N PRO A 88 -12.60 -3.32 5.43
CA PRO A 88 -12.79 -2.19 4.51
C PRO A 88 -11.75 -1.08 4.70
N TYR A 89 -11.19 -0.99 5.90
CA TYR A 89 -10.05 -0.15 6.22
C TYR A 89 -9.22 -0.83 7.30
N ALA A 90 -7.97 -0.39 7.47
CA ALA A 90 -7.16 -0.67 8.64
C ALA A 90 -6.82 0.63 9.36
N PHE A 91 -6.95 0.66 10.69
CA PHE A 91 -6.54 1.79 11.52
C PHE A 91 -5.39 1.33 12.42
N LEU A 92 -4.27 2.05 12.38
CA LEU A 92 -3.08 1.73 13.16
C LEU A 92 -2.76 2.89 14.10
N GLN A 93 -2.63 2.58 15.39
CA GLN A 93 -2.08 3.47 16.41
C GLN A 93 -0.67 2.98 16.76
N ILE A 94 0.34 3.76 16.39
CA ILE A 94 1.75 3.43 16.64
C ILE A 94 2.37 4.59 17.42
N LYS A 95 2.48 4.44 18.73
CA LYS A 95 2.82 5.54 19.65
C LYS A 95 1.87 6.72 19.42
N ASP A 96 2.37 7.87 18.98
CA ASP A 96 1.57 9.08 18.71
C ASP A 96 1.11 9.18 17.24
N LEU A 97 1.53 8.24 16.39
CA LEU A 97 1.16 8.19 14.98
C LEU A 97 -0.14 7.40 14.78
N ARG A 98 -1.14 8.05 14.20
CA ARG A 98 -2.36 7.43 13.68
C ARG A 98 -2.29 7.34 12.17
N ILE A 99 -2.53 6.14 11.66
CA ILE A 99 -2.56 5.82 10.23
C ILE A 99 -3.93 5.23 9.91
N LEU A 100 -4.57 5.73 8.85
CA LEU A 100 -5.75 5.10 8.26
C LEU A 100 -5.38 4.58 6.87
N VAL A 101 -5.73 3.32 6.60
CA VAL A 101 -5.49 2.64 5.33
C VAL A 101 -6.84 2.28 4.74
N HIS A 102 -7.12 2.75 3.53
CA HIS A 102 -8.34 2.43 2.79
C HIS A 102 -7.99 2.37 1.30
N HIS A 103 -8.40 1.34 0.56
CA HIS A 103 -7.97 1.19 -0.84
C HIS A 103 -8.33 2.39 -1.73
N GLY A 104 -9.44 3.06 -1.44
CA GLY A 104 -9.81 4.34 -2.07
C GLY A 104 -10.93 4.21 -3.11
N HIS A 105 -11.33 2.98 -3.45
CA HIS A 105 -12.51 2.75 -4.29
C HIS A 105 -13.77 3.34 -3.64
N GLY A 106 -14.55 4.09 -4.41
CA GLY A 106 -15.79 4.70 -3.93
C GLY A 106 -15.62 5.83 -2.90
N LEU A 107 -14.42 6.40 -2.77
CA LEU A 107 -14.18 7.61 -1.98
C LEU A 107 -13.68 8.75 -2.86
N GLU A 108 -14.35 9.89 -2.76
CA GLU A 108 -13.87 11.14 -3.31
C GLU A 108 -12.79 11.77 -2.41
N PRO A 109 -11.90 12.63 -2.93
CA PRO A 109 -10.85 13.28 -2.13
C PRO A 109 -11.38 14.07 -0.91
N THR A 110 -12.58 14.65 -1.03
CA THR A 110 -13.26 15.35 0.09
C THR A 110 -13.69 14.39 1.19
N GLU A 111 -14.10 13.16 0.84
CA GLU A 111 -14.49 12.13 1.80
C GLU A 111 -13.28 11.52 2.48
N MET A 112 -12.18 11.29 1.74
CA MET A 112 -10.90 10.88 2.34
C MET A 112 -10.42 11.91 3.37
N GLN A 113 -10.51 13.21 3.04
CA GLN A 113 -10.18 14.29 3.97
C GLN A 113 -11.08 14.29 5.22
N ALA A 114 -12.39 14.12 5.05
CA ALA A 114 -13.33 14.07 6.15
C ALA A 114 -13.08 12.87 7.07
N GLN A 115 -12.76 11.70 6.49
CA GLN A 115 -12.36 10.51 7.26
C GLN A 115 -11.06 10.75 8.01
N ALA A 116 -10.03 11.31 7.34
CA ALA A 116 -8.75 11.60 7.98
C ALA A 116 -8.91 12.51 9.20
N GLN A 117 -9.77 13.53 9.10
CA GLN A 117 -10.11 14.42 10.22
C GLN A 117 -10.89 13.70 11.32
N ARG A 118 -11.90 12.88 10.97
CA ARG A 118 -12.71 12.11 11.92
C ARG A 118 -11.87 11.16 12.77
N TYR A 119 -10.93 10.45 12.14
CA TYR A 119 -10.00 9.56 12.82
C TYR A 119 -8.75 10.28 13.34
N GLN A 120 -8.61 11.57 13.05
CA GLN A 120 -7.50 12.44 13.44
C GLN A 120 -6.12 11.82 13.11
N VAL A 121 -6.00 11.26 11.91
CA VAL A 121 -4.78 10.60 11.44
C VAL A 121 -3.77 11.60 10.90
N GLN A 122 -2.48 11.30 11.04
CA GLN A 122 -1.40 12.07 10.40
C GLN A 122 -1.05 11.50 9.02
N LEU A 123 -1.41 10.23 8.76
CA LEU A 123 -1.14 9.55 7.50
C LEU A 123 -2.40 8.80 7.03
N PHE A 124 -2.86 9.11 5.82
CA PHE A 124 -3.91 8.41 5.12
C PHE A 124 -3.30 7.68 3.92
N ILE A 125 -3.37 6.36 3.91
CA ILE A 125 -2.81 5.49 2.88
C ILE A 125 -3.95 4.97 2.00
N HIS A 126 -3.81 5.10 0.69
CA HIS A 126 -4.75 4.56 -0.28
C HIS A 126 -4.06 3.98 -1.52
N GLY A 127 -4.82 3.32 -2.38
CA GLY A 127 -4.38 2.68 -3.62
C GLY A 127 -5.32 3.02 -4.78
N HIS A 128 -5.75 1.99 -5.51
CA HIS A 128 -6.83 2.00 -6.51
C HIS A 128 -6.52 2.68 -7.84
N THR A 129 -5.92 3.87 -7.81
CA THR A 129 -5.61 4.62 -9.03
C THR A 129 -4.33 4.13 -9.72
N HIS A 130 -3.48 3.41 -8.98
CA HIS A 130 -2.11 3.02 -9.36
C HIS A 130 -1.19 4.21 -9.67
N ILE A 131 -1.62 5.44 -9.36
CA ILE A 131 -0.86 6.66 -9.61
C ILE A 131 -0.22 7.07 -8.28
N PRO A 132 1.12 7.09 -8.19
CA PRO A 132 1.78 7.47 -6.96
C PRO A 132 1.43 8.91 -6.56
N LEU A 133 1.15 9.10 -5.27
CA LEU A 133 0.81 10.38 -4.67
C LEU A 133 1.48 10.47 -3.30
N LEU A 134 2.12 11.59 -3.01
CA LEU A 134 2.59 11.90 -1.66
C LEU A 134 2.44 13.40 -1.44
N GLU A 135 1.40 13.81 -0.73
CA GLU A 135 1.08 15.22 -0.48
C GLU A 135 0.63 15.45 0.96
N GLU A 136 0.87 16.64 1.48
CA GLU A 136 0.34 17.08 2.76
C GLU A 136 -0.80 18.06 2.51
N LYS A 137 -1.95 17.82 3.16
CA LYS A 137 -3.12 18.69 3.10
C LYS A 137 -3.78 18.76 4.47
N ASN A 138 -3.91 19.98 4.98
CA ASN A 138 -4.54 20.27 6.28
C ASN A 138 -3.95 19.46 7.45
N GLY A 139 -2.63 19.30 7.49
CA GLY A 139 -1.93 18.57 8.55
C GLY A 139 -2.03 17.04 8.46
N VAL A 140 -2.49 16.50 7.32
CA VAL A 140 -2.53 15.06 7.02
C VAL A 140 -1.69 14.78 5.77
N ILE A 141 -0.85 13.76 5.82
CA ILE A 141 -0.20 13.23 4.62
C ILE A 141 -1.14 12.22 3.95
N PHE A 142 -1.44 12.45 2.67
CA PHE A 142 -2.10 11.49 1.80
C PHE A 142 -1.04 10.79 0.96
N LEU A 143 -1.01 9.47 1.06
CA LEU A 143 -0.09 8.59 0.36
C LEU A 143 -0.86 7.61 -0.51
N ASN A 144 -0.56 7.62 -1.80
CA ASN A 144 -0.75 6.48 -2.68
C ASN A 144 0.63 5.94 -3.06
N PRO A 145 1.01 4.70 -2.66
CA PRO A 145 2.32 4.15 -2.99
C PRO A 145 2.45 3.84 -4.49
N GLY A 146 1.38 3.97 -5.28
CA GLY A 146 1.29 3.53 -6.66
C GLY A 146 1.01 2.03 -6.76
N SER A 147 1.25 1.48 -7.95
CA SER A 147 1.26 0.02 -8.17
C SER A 147 2.67 -0.42 -8.55
N PRO A 148 3.23 -1.47 -7.90
CA PRO A 148 4.52 -2.02 -8.25
C PRO A 148 4.46 -2.96 -9.46
N SER A 149 3.26 -3.39 -9.88
CA SER A 149 3.05 -4.37 -10.95
C SER A 149 2.31 -3.79 -12.17
N LEU A 150 1.44 -2.80 -11.96
CA LEU A 150 0.62 -2.17 -13.00
C LEU A 150 0.66 -0.63 -12.88
N PRO A 151 1.83 0.01 -12.95
CA PRO A 151 1.96 1.44 -12.70
C PRO A 151 1.21 2.30 -13.73
N LYS A 152 0.55 3.36 -13.25
CA LYS A 152 -0.14 4.37 -14.07
C LYS A 152 0.43 5.76 -13.78
N GLY A 153 0.00 6.74 -14.58
CA GLY A 153 0.49 8.12 -14.48
C GLY A 153 1.79 8.36 -15.26
N GLU A 154 2.43 9.49 -14.98
CA GLU A 154 3.61 9.93 -15.70
C GLU A 154 4.82 9.03 -15.43
N GLY A 155 5.48 8.60 -16.51
CA GLY A 155 6.65 7.71 -16.45
C GLY A 155 6.34 6.24 -16.13
N ARG A 156 5.10 5.89 -15.76
CA ARG A 156 4.66 4.50 -15.45
C ARG A 156 5.68 3.74 -14.58
N ARG A 157 6.17 4.39 -13.53
CA ARG A 157 7.20 3.82 -12.65
C ARG A 157 6.59 2.89 -11.60
N PRO A 158 7.07 1.64 -11.47
CA PRO A 158 6.65 0.75 -10.39
C PRO A 158 7.13 1.35 -9.07
N THR A 159 6.21 1.59 -8.15
CA THR A 159 6.50 2.35 -6.93
C THR A 159 5.96 1.65 -5.69
N VAL A 160 6.64 1.91 -4.58
CA VAL A 160 6.22 1.56 -3.22
C VAL A 160 6.53 2.73 -2.31
N ALA A 161 6.15 2.66 -1.03
CA ALA A 161 6.56 3.64 -0.04
C ALA A 161 7.19 2.99 1.19
N LEU A 162 8.02 3.78 1.86
CA LEU A 162 8.68 3.41 3.10
C LEU A 162 8.44 4.52 4.13
N LEU A 163 8.00 4.13 5.33
CA LEU A 163 7.95 5.01 6.48
C LEU A 163 9.07 4.61 7.45
N GLU A 164 10.03 5.50 7.64
CA GLU A 164 11.14 5.36 8.58
C GLU A 164 11.52 6.73 9.16
N ASP A 165 11.97 6.77 10.42
CA ASP A 165 12.45 7.99 11.08
C ASP A 165 11.52 9.22 10.94
N ASN A 166 10.22 9.00 11.16
CA ASN A 166 9.16 10.00 10.99
C ASN A 166 9.10 10.62 9.59
N ARG A 167 9.50 9.89 8.56
CA ARG A 167 9.47 10.32 7.16
C ARG A 167 8.83 9.25 6.30
N VAL A 168 7.88 9.67 5.47
CA VAL A 168 7.29 8.83 4.42
C VAL A 168 7.99 9.17 3.11
N SER A 169 8.52 8.15 2.45
CA SER A 169 9.24 8.26 1.18
C SER A 169 8.57 7.39 0.13
N LEU A 170 8.25 7.98 -1.02
CA LEU A 170 7.82 7.26 -2.21
C LEU A 170 9.06 6.83 -3.01
N ILE A 171 9.20 5.55 -3.29
CA ILE A 171 10.41 4.93 -3.85
C ILE A 171 10.08 4.27 -5.18
N ASP A 172 10.92 4.55 -6.17
CA ASP A 172 10.93 3.90 -7.48
C ASP A 172 11.63 2.53 -7.37
N LEU A 173 10.95 1.45 -7.73
CA LEU A 173 11.49 0.09 -7.68
C LEU A 173 12.51 -0.23 -8.79
N ASP A 174 12.56 0.56 -9.86
CA ASP A 174 13.54 0.36 -10.93
C ASP A 174 14.89 0.96 -10.55
N SER A 175 14.88 2.17 -9.96
CA SER A 175 16.10 2.88 -9.57
C SER A 175 16.51 2.70 -8.10
N GLY A 176 15.58 2.29 -7.23
CA GLY A 176 15.76 2.23 -5.78
C GLY A 176 15.79 3.60 -5.09
N ASN A 177 15.58 4.68 -5.84
CA ASN A 177 15.68 6.05 -5.32
C ASN A 177 14.33 6.58 -4.84
N SER A 178 14.37 7.45 -3.83
CA SER A 178 13.20 8.22 -3.40
C SER A 178 12.82 9.24 -4.47
N ILE A 179 11.58 9.16 -4.97
CA ILE A 179 10.97 10.15 -5.86
C ILE A 179 10.58 11.40 -5.07
N LYS A 180 9.99 11.20 -3.89
CA LYS A 180 9.51 12.27 -3.02
C LYS A 180 9.50 11.79 -1.57
N SER A 181 9.75 12.69 -0.64
CA SER A 181 9.72 12.39 0.80
C SER A 181 9.09 13.54 1.58
N LEU A 182 8.25 13.21 2.57
CA LEU A 182 7.63 14.17 3.49
C LEU A 182 7.88 13.74 4.94
N ALA A 183 8.16 14.69 5.82
CA ALA A 183 8.21 14.43 7.26
C ALA A 183 6.78 14.34 7.80
N LEU A 184 6.51 13.39 8.70
CA LEU A 184 5.22 13.27 9.35
C LEU A 184 4.90 14.58 10.12
N PRO A 185 3.65 15.05 10.06
CA PRO A 185 3.18 16.15 10.90
C PRO A 185 3.41 15.83 12.38
N LYS A 186 3.80 16.84 13.17
CA LYS A 186 3.86 16.70 14.62
C LYS A 186 2.44 16.52 15.16
N ALA A 187 2.29 15.59 16.11
CA ALA A 187 1.04 15.38 16.84
C ALA A 187 0.66 16.59 17.71
#